data_AF-A0A2E4YX04-F1
#
_entry.id   AF-A0A2E4YX04-F1
#
_cell.length_a   1.000
_cell.length_b   1.000
_cell.length_c   1.000
_cell.angle_alpha   90.00
_cell.angle_beta   90.00
_cell.angle_gamma   90.00
#
_symmetry.space_group_name_H-M   'P 1'
#
loop_
_entity.id
_entity.type
_entity.pdbx_description
1 polymer ?
#
loop_
_entity_poly.entity_id
_entity_poly.type
_entity_poly.pdbx_seq_one_letter_code
_entity_poly.pdbx_strand_id
1 'polypeptide(L)' 'MAKRIKVGDRVYYRAPRIKDRKKGSKPEFTVVELYYGGTMAKVKHDNGYIYSGYIVSNMTKYEG' A
#
# COMPACT_ATOMS: atom_id res chain seq x y z
N MET A 1 -11.64 -7.81 12.40
CA MET A 1 -11.70 -6.37 12.06
C MET A 1 -10.35 -6.00 11.44
N ALA A 2 -10.28 -5.71 10.13
CA ALA A 2 -9.01 -5.32 9.51
C ALA A 2 -8.55 -4.01 10.14
N LYS A 3 -7.31 -3.96 10.66
CA LYS A 3 -6.71 -2.73 11.21
C LYS A 3 -6.83 -1.65 10.13
N ARG A 4 -7.56 -0.58 10.45
CA ARG A 4 -7.87 0.51 9.52
C ARG A 4 -6.56 1.20 9.16
N ILE A 5 -6.12 1.02 7.91
CA ILE A 5 -4.93 1.68 7.34
C ILE A 5 -5.09 3.19 7.48
N LYS A 6 -4.02 3.89 7.86
CA LYS A 6 -3.97 5.35 8.00
C LYS A 6 -2.85 5.95 7.17
N VAL A 7 -2.92 7.26 6.94
CA VAL A 7 -1.80 8.02 6.40
C VAL A 7 -0.59 7.89 7.33
N GLY A 8 0.59 7.68 6.76
CA GLY A 8 1.84 7.39 7.46
C GLY A 8 2.09 5.91 7.70
N ASP A 9 1.09 5.03 7.55
CA ASP A 9 1.31 3.60 7.72
C ASP A 9 2.20 3.05 6.60
N ARG A 10 3.16 2.22 6.99
CA ARG A 10 3.86 1.32 6.06
C ARG A 10 2.97 0.12 5.77
N VAL A 11 2.81 -0.19 4.49
CA VAL A 11 1.91 -1.23 4.01
C VAL A 11 2.58 -2.04 2.91
N TYR A 12 2.21 -3.31 2.85
CA TYR A 12 2.42 -4.15 1.67
C TYR A 12 1.16 -4.11 0.82
N TYR A 13 1.32 -3.93 -0.49
CA TYR A 13 0.21 -3.98 -1.43
C TYR A 13 0.22 -5.29 -2.20
N ARG A 14 -0.86 -6.05 -2.10
CA ARG A 14 -1.08 -7.27 -2.89
C ARG A 14 -1.82 -6.90 -4.18
N ALA A 15 -1.08 -6.61 -5.25
CA ALA A 15 -1.69 -6.36 -6.55
C ALA A 15 -2.46 -7.61 -7.04
N PRO A 16 -3.76 -7.49 -7.42
CA PRO A 16 -4.59 -8.64 -7.81
C PRO A 16 -4.20 -9.24 -9.16
N ARG A 17 -3.47 -8.47 -9.98
CA ARG A 17 -2.82 -8.92 -11.20
C ARG A 17 -1.42 -8.34 -11.16
N ILE A 18 -0.42 -9.14 -11.51
CA ILE A 18 0.90 -8.77 -12.02
C ILE A 18 1.94 -9.75 -11.45
N LYS A 19 2.71 -10.28 -12.38
CA LYS A 19 3.88 -11.15 -12.27
C LYS A 19 5.04 -10.54 -11.46
N ASP A 20 4.84 -9.45 -10.71
CA ASP A 20 5.80 -8.78 -9.82
C ASP A 20 6.01 -9.54 -8.50
N ARG A 21 5.86 -10.87 -8.55
CA ARG A 21 6.53 -11.76 -7.59
C ARG A 21 8.04 -11.72 -7.89
N LYS A 22 8.73 -10.61 -7.63
CA LYS A 22 10.15 -10.73 -7.28
C LYS A 22 10.19 -11.41 -5.91
N LYS A 23 10.38 -12.74 -5.96
CA LYS A 23 10.59 -13.61 -4.81
C LYS A 23 11.76 -13.04 -4.00
N GLY A 24 11.46 -12.29 -2.93
CA GLY A 24 12.48 -11.74 -2.03
C GLY A 24 12.30 -10.28 -1.62
N SER A 25 11.54 -9.46 -2.35
CA SER A 25 11.30 -8.06 -1.96
C SER A 25 9.81 -7.87 -1.69
N LYS A 26 9.43 -7.71 -0.43
CA LYS A 26 8.12 -7.17 -0.09
C LYS A 26 8.25 -5.65 -0.23
N PRO A 27 7.80 -5.01 -1.33
CA PRO A 27 7.92 -3.57 -1.46
C PRO A 27 7.12 -2.91 -0.33
N GLU A 28 7.80 -2.14 0.50
CA GLU A 28 7.20 -1.35 1.57
C GLU A 28 6.69 -0.06 0.96
N PHE A 29 5.40 0.23 1.14
CA PHE A 29 4.80 1.45 0.66
C PHE A 29 4.37 2.28 1.85
N THR A 30 4.61 3.59 1.81
CA THR A 30 4.09 4.50 2.84
C THR A 30 2.82 5.14 2.35
N VAL A 31 1.71 4.99 3.07
CA VAL A 31 0.44 5.64 2.73
C VAL A 31 0.59 7.14 2.92
N VAL A 32 0.39 7.91 1.85
CA VAL A 32 0.50 9.38 1.87
C VAL A 32 -0.88 10.02 1.98
N GLU A 33 -1.88 9.41 1.37
CA GLU A 33 -3.23 9.97 1.32
C GLU A 33 -4.25 8.84 1.19
N LEU A 34 -5.39 9.00 1.86
CA LEU A 34 -6.55 8.14 1.70
C LEU A 34 -7.67 8.95 1.07
N TYR A 35 -8.26 8.43 -0.01
CA TYR A 35 -9.33 9.10 -0.73
C TYR A 35 -10.46 8.12 -1.04
N TYR A 36 -11.56 8.63 -1.61
CA TYR A 36 -12.76 7.83 -1.89
C TYR A 36 -13.29 7.13 -0.63
N GLY A 37 -13.45 7.90 0.46
CA GLY A 37 -13.90 7.40 1.76
C GLY A 37 -12.92 6.45 2.47
N GLY A 38 -11.65 6.38 2.03
CA GLY A 38 -10.64 5.49 2.60
C GLY A 38 -10.61 4.10 1.97
N THR A 39 -11.23 3.92 0.81
CA THR A 39 -11.13 2.68 0.01
C THR A 39 -9.93 2.68 -0.93
N MET A 40 -9.43 3.87 -1.28
CA MET A 40 -8.26 4.05 -2.13
C MET A 40 -7.19 4.86 -1.40
N ALA A 41 -5.95 4.64 -1.80
CA ALA A 41 -4.79 5.28 -1.22
C ALA A 41 -3.79 5.72 -2.28
N LYS A 42 -3.08 6.81 -1.98
CA LYS A 42 -1.81 7.16 -2.60
C LYS A 42 -0.70 6.64 -1.72
N VAL A 43 0.31 6.04 -2.34
CA VAL A 43 1.46 5.50 -1.61
C VAL A 43 2.78 5.99 -2.18
N LYS A 44 3.73 6.26 -1.30
CA LYS A 44 5.11 6.56 -1.64
C LYS A 44 5.90 5.25 -1.65
N HIS A 45 6.60 5.01 -2.75
CA HIS A 45 7.51 3.89 -2.93
C HIS A 45 8.92 4.26 -2.46
N ASP A 46 9.77 3.26 -2.21
CA ASP A 46 11.18 3.47 -1.85
C ASP A 46 11.97 4.26 -2.90
N ASN A 47 11.53 4.24 -4.17
CA ASN A 47 12.10 5.06 -5.23
C ASN A 47 11.79 6.56 -5.11
N GLY A 48 11.05 6.98 -4.08
CA GLY A 48 10.69 8.37 -3.80
C GLY A 48 9.43 8.86 -4.52
N TYR A 49 8.89 8.09 -5.47
CA TYR A 49 7.71 8.47 -6.25
C TYR A 49 6.41 8.10 -5.54
N ILE A 50 5.38 8.93 -5.77
CA ILE A 50 4.04 8.73 -5.23
C ILE A 50 3.14 8.20 -6.35
N TYR A 51 2.47 7.10 -6.08
CA TYR A 51 1.52 6.48 -6.99
C TYR A 51 0.12 6.46 -6.38
N SER A 52 -0.90 6.73 -7.20
CA SER A 52 -2.32 6.68 -6.84
C SER A 52 -2.97 5.39 -7.35
N GLY A 53 -4.21 5.12 -6.93
CA GLY A 53 -5.00 3.98 -7.40
C GLY A 53 -4.84 2.70 -6.59
N TYR A 54 -4.25 2.75 -5.40
CA TYR A 54 -4.06 1.57 -4.58
C TYR A 54 -5.31 1.26 -3.76
N ILE A 55 -5.79 0.03 -3.83
CA ILE A 55 -7.00 -0.42 -3.11
C ILE A 55 -6.64 -0.76 -1.66
N VAL A 56 -7.19 -0.04 -0.69
CA VAL A 56 -6.87 -0.23 0.74
C VAL A 56 -7.17 -1.65 1.21
N SER A 57 -8.22 -2.30 0.69
CA SER A 57 -8.55 -3.69 1.00
C SER A 57 -7.48 -4.71 0.56
N ASN A 58 -6.61 -4.33 -0.38
CA ASN A 58 -5.47 -5.13 -0.81
C ASN A 58 -4.16 -4.74 -0.10
N MET A 59 -4.23 -3.83 0.87
CA MET A 59 -3.11 -3.43 1.69
C MET A 59 -3.05 -4.24 2.98
N THR A 60 -1.84 -4.61 3.39
CA THR A 60 -1.55 -5.20 4.69
C THR A 60 -0.59 -4.29 5.42
N LYS A 61 -0.97 -3.78 6.60
CA LYS A 61 -0.09 -2.94 7.42
C LYS A 61 1.16 -3.74 7.81
N TYR A 62 2.32 -3.11 7.67
CA TYR A 62 3.57 -3.62 8.23
C TYR A 62 3.59 -3.31 9.73
N GLU A 63 3.59 -4.36 10.55
CA GLU A 63 3.82 -4.29 11.99
C GLU A 63 5.24 -4.78 12.24
N GLY A 64 6.21 -3.93 11.90
CA GLY A 64 7.60 -4.08 12.33
C GLY A 64 7.81 -3.50 13.72
#